data_AF-A0A933Q2Y0-F1
#
_entry.id   AF-A0A933Q2Y0-F1
#
_cell.length_a   1.000
_cell.length_b   1.000
_cell.length_c   1.000
_cell.angle_alpha   90.00
_cell.angle_beta   90.00
_cell.angle_gamma   90.00
#
_symmetry.space_group_name_H-M   'P 1'
#
loop_
_entity.id
_entity.type
_entity.pdbx_description
1 polymer ?
#
loop_
_entity_poly.entity_id
_entity_poly.type
_entity_poly.pdbx_seq_one_letter_code
_entity_poly.pdbx_strand_id
1 'polypeptide(L)'
;MVHASGNLIDLLRANIRPMHASAFFLFMIFTAVNVTAEEPREVPRIIGFETSETPAYILKGSRLSTPDQVITGNQSLLYSGEKPWSEIFATDPRTFEFKPKGTYRIRFQYRILDDFSPDGGIYILMRVPSVGKKSDAGMVKRRPVKGAQGEFAQTVTLGDLEGYVLIIGCHKAGNFLVDDITIEQVPVPTRTPTPKDRLTLVWQEEFSAPGQPDSANWNFLDGFRMKAEPQYYTTSSKNVRVSDGLLIIEAHAEKIANKNHTPGKDDWRGNGRAEGDYSSGYIDTKGKFEFMYGRVEVRAKIPSGSGVWPAIWTMGNWKANGSAAGWPACGEIDIMEYIGVEADKIHCTTHFKKDGQHVSTPNVLTTPRPFDDFHNYAIEWTSEGIYFYYDDIYVGALISSEAVEAGQNPFQKPHYLILNLALGGWGGPIDESRLPAQFLVDYARVYQFSSNR
;
A
#
# COMPACT_ATOMS: atom_id res chain seq x y z
N MET A 1 -52.60 -6.92 -26.98
CA MET A 1 -53.19 -5.68 -27.51
C MET A 1 -52.44 -4.52 -26.90
N VAL A 2 -51.84 -3.70 -27.76
CA VAL A 2 -50.87 -2.64 -27.46
C VAL A 2 -51.57 -1.40 -26.91
N HIS A 3 -51.01 -0.78 -25.87
CA HIS A 3 -51.44 0.52 -25.35
C HIS A 3 -50.77 1.67 -26.10
N ALA A 4 -51.56 2.71 -26.35
CA ALA A 4 -51.28 3.83 -27.24
C ALA A 4 -50.42 4.93 -26.59
N SER A 5 -49.57 5.51 -27.43
CA SER A 5 -48.80 6.73 -27.29
C SER A 5 -49.60 7.98 -27.71
N GLY A 6 -49.24 9.16 -27.20
CA GLY A 6 -49.50 10.41 -27.93
C GLY A 6 -49.54 11.73 -27.13
N ASN A 7 -48.38 12.41 -27.09
CA ASN A 7 -48.12 13.85 -27.23
C ASN A 7 -48.91 14.93 -26.44
N LEU A 8 -48.14 15.85 -25.83
CA LEU A 8 -48.52 17.27 -25.75
C LEU A 8 -47.27 18.18 -25.78
N ILE A 9 -46.87 18.59 -26.99
CA ILE A 9 -46.23 19.88 -27.25
C ILE A 9 -47.40 20.79 -27.63
N ASP A 10 -47.67 21.82 -26.83
CA ASP A 10 -48.19 23.12 -27.25
C ASP A 10 -48.60 23.95 -26.03
N LEU A 11 -48.12 25.21 -26.01
CA LEU A 11 -48.62 26.42 -25.32
C LEU A 11 -47.59 27.16 -24.46
N LEU A 12 -46.79 27.98 -25.16
CA LEU A 12 -46.24 29.24 -24.64
C LEU A 12 -46.71 30.39 -25.55
N ARG A 13 -47.45 31.34 -24.97
CA ARG A 13 -47.75 32.76 -25.36
C ARG A 13 -49.00 33.16 -24.56
N ALA A 14 -49.15 34.28 -23.86
CA ALA A 14 -48.43 35.54 -23.76
C ALA A 14 -48.95 36.33 -22.53
N ASN A 15 -48.14 37.21 -21.92
CA ASN A 15 -48.47 38.62 -21.60
C ASN A 15 -47.43 39.28 -20.69
N ILE A 16 -47.20 40.59 -20.90
CA ILE A 16 -46.07 41.40 -20.45
C ILE A 16 -46.53 42.52 -19.48
N ARG A 17 -45.86 42.60 -18.29
CA ARG A 17 -45.50 43.76 -17.41
C ARG A 17 -46.54 44.50 -16.51
N PRO A 18 -46.11 45.29 -15.48
CA PRO A 18 -44.95 45.18 -14.55
C PRO A 18 -45.23 45.58 -13.06
N MET A 19 -44.17 45.56 -12.23
CA MET A 19 -43.94 46.24 -10.92
C MET A 19 -44.50 45.61 -9.62
N HIS A 20 -43.64 45.06 -8.76
CA HIS A 20 -43.05 45.75 -7.59
C HIS A 20 -42.07 44.84 -6.83
N ALA A 21 -41.03 45.46 -6.28
CA ALA A 21 -39.91 44.85 -5.60
C ALA A 21 -40.27 44.19 -4.26
N SER A 22 -39.66 43.03 -3.96
CA SER A 22 -38.91 42.73 -2.72
C SER A 22 -38.68 41.22 -2.59
N ALA A 23 -37.52 40.86 -2.02
CA ALA A 23 -37.04 39.50 -1.67
C ALA A 23 -36.47 38.64 -2.83
N PHE A 24 -35.20 38.89 -3.18
CA PHE A 24 -34.34 37.91 -3.83
C PHE A 24 -33.98 36.81 -2.82
N PHE A 25 -34.71 35.69 -2.86
CA PHE A 25 -34.25 34.41 -2.34
C PHE A 25 -33.36 33.76 -3.41
N LEU A 26 -32.10 33.53 -3.08
CA LEU A 26 -31.12 32.87 -3.93
C LEU A 26 -31.50 31.39 -4.09
N PHE A 27 -32.15 31.04 -5.19
CA PHE A 27 -32.29 29.65 -5.64
C PHE A 27 -30.92 29.22 -6.22
N MET A 28 -30.02 28.73 -5.36
CA MET A 28 -28.90 27.93 -5.84
C MET A 28 -29.44 26.55 -6.19
N ILE A 29 -29.37 26.22 -7.48
CA ILE A 29 -29.54 24.88 -8.00
C ILE A 29 -28.42 24.03 -7.39
N PHE A 30 -28.72 23.32 -6.31
CA PHE A 30 -27.98 22.12 -5.94
C PHE A 30 -28.31 21.09 -7.02
N THR A 31 -27.41 20.94 -8.00
CA THR A 31 -27.26 19.63 -8.65
C THR A 31 -26.85 18.67 -7.55
N ALA A 32 -27.84 17.95 -7.03
CA ALA A 32 -27.62 16.75 -6.26
C ALA A 32 -26.71 15.85 -7.09
N VAL A 33 -25.46 15.70 -6.65
CA VAL A 33 -24.65 14.55 -7.03
C VAL A 33 -25.44 13.37 -6.50
N ASN A 34 -26.13 12.68 -7.40
CA ASN A 34 -26.70 11.37 -7.15
C ASN A 34 -25.55 10.44 -6.77
N VAL A 35 -25.25 10.36 -5.48
CA VAL A 35 -24.57 9.21 -4.89
C VAL A 35 -25.61 8.10 -4.87
N THR A 36 -25.79 7.44 -6.00
CA THR A 36 -26.61 6.23 -6.11
C THR A 36 -25.84 5.16 -6.85
N ALA A 37 -25.06 4.41 -6.08
CA ALA A 37 -25.15 2.95 -6.02
C ALA A 37 -24.20 2.53 -4.89
N GLU A 38 -24.74 2.16 -3.72
CA GLU A 38 -24.02 1.16 -2.94
C GLU A 38 -23.92 -0.04 -3.88
N GLU A 39 -22.70 -0.32 -4.36
CA GLU A 39 -22.44 -1.59 -5.03
C GLU A 39 -22.94 -2.70 -4.11
N PRO A 40 -23.66 -3.71 -4.63
CA PRO A 40 -24.15 -4.79 -3.81
C PRO A 40 -22.94 -5.46 -3.15
N ARG A 41 -22.71 -5.18 -1.86
CA ARG A 41 -21.76 -5.95 -1.06
C ARG A 41 -22.25 -7.38 -1.14
N GLU A 42 -21.47 -8.27 -1.76
CA GLU A 42 -21.77 -9.69 -1.69
C GLU A 42 -21.93 -10.04 -0.21
N VAL A 43 -23.05 -10.68 0.13
CA VAL A 43 -23.32 -11.10 1.50
C VAL A 43 -22.14 -11.95 1.96
N PRO A 44 -21.51 -11.65 3.12
CA PRO A 44 -20.38 -12.42 3.62
C PRO A 44 -20.74 -13.90 3.60
N ARG A 45 -19.92 -14.72 2.92
CA ARG A 45 -20.10 -16.17 2.99
C ARG A 45 -19.62 -16.62 4.35
N ILE A 46 -20.56 -16.98 5.21
CA ILE A 46 -20.31 -17.54 6.54
C ILE A 46 -20.21 -19.05 6.39
N ILE A 47 -19.08 -19.60 6.78
CA ILE A 47 -18.85 -21.04 6.86
C ILE A 47 -18.90 -21.41 8.34
N GLY A 48 -20.08 -21.82 8.78
CA GLY A 48 -20.29 -22.51 10.05
C GLY A 48 -20.16 -24.02 9.87
N PHE A 49 -19.74 -24.74 10.91
CA PHE A 49 -19.55 -26.19 10.83
C PHE A 49 -20.83 -27.01 11.05
N GLU A 50 -21.99 -26.35 11.22
CA GLU A 50 -23.24 -26.94 11.69
C GLU A 50 -23.97 -27.86 10.71
N THR A 51 -23.74 -27.76 9.40
CA THR A 51 -24.43 -28.57 8.38
C THR A 51 -23.56 -29.72 7.83
N SER A 52 -24.21 -30.82 7.44
CA SER A 52 -23.60 -31.93 6.70
C SER A 52 -23.49 -31.64 5.19
N GLU A 53 -24.04 -30.51 4.73
CA GLU A 53 -23.94 -30.09 3.34
C GLU A 53 -22.52 -29.59 3.05
N THR A 54 -21.76 -30.42 2.35
CA THR A 54 -20.57 -29.99 1.61
C THR A 54 -21.05 -29.51 0.24
N PRO A 55 -20.50 -28.38 -0.26
CA PRO A 55 -19.47 -28.62 -1.26
C PRO A 55 -18.29 -27.62 -1.29
N ALA A 56 -18.15 -26.66 -0.36
CA ALA A 56 -17.21 -25.54 -0.57
C ALA A 56 -15.82 -25.64 0.10
N TYR A 57 -15.49 -26.70 0.85
CA TYR A 57 -14.27 -26.73 1.67
C TYR A 57 -13.77 -28.13 2.03
N ILE A 58 -12.45 -28.23 2.23
CA ILE A 58 -11.69 -29.40 2.68
C ILE A 58 -11.33 -29.20 4.15
N LEU A 59 -11.79 -30.09 5.03
CA LEU A 59 -11.50 -30.07 6.46
C LEU A 59 -10.56 -31.21 6.83
N LYS A 60 -9.53 -30.91 7.64
CA LYS A 60 -8.57 -31.91 8.15
C LYS A 60 -8.55 -31.95 9.70
N GLY A 61 -9.65 -31.58 10.34
CA GLY A 61 -9.85 -31.58 11.79
C GLY A 61 -11.13 -32.29 12.23
N SER A 62 -11.33 -32.40 13.55
CA SER A 62 -12.50 -33.04 14.16
C SER A 62 -13.56 -31.98 14.50
N ARG A 63 -14.84 -32.24 14.20
CA ARG A 63 -15.92 -31.35 14.65
C ARG A 63 -16.26 -31.65 16.11
N LEU A 64 -16.36 -30.60 16.92
CA LEU A 64 -16.85 -30.69 18.30
C LEU A 64 -18.23 -30.06 18.39
N SER A 65 -19.12 -30.64 19.19
CA SER A 65 -20.50 -30.16 19.39
C SER A 65 -20.91 -30.04 20.86
N THR A 66 -19.99 -30.31 21.80
CA THR A 66 -20.24 -30.13 23.23
C THR A 66 -20.24 -28.62 23.53
N PRO A 67 -21.26 -28.05 24.20
CA PRO A 67 -21.35 -26.60 24.41
C PRO A 67 -20.09 -25.95 25.00
N ASP A 68 -19.40 -26.60 25.94
CA ASP A 68 -18.18 -26.07 26.58
C ASP A 68 -16.93 -26.12 25.67
N GLN A 69 -17.04 -26.80 24.52
CA GLN A 69 -15.98 -27.06 23.55
C GLN A 69 -16.23 -26.39 22.20
N VAL A 70 -17.31 -25.61 22.09
CA VAL A 70 -17.69 -24.83 20.91
C VAL A 70 -17.41 -23.35 21.19
N ILE A 71 -16.92 -22.62 20.19
CA ILE A 71 -16.67 -21.17 20.30
C ILE A 71 -18.00 -20.41 20.17
N THR A 72 -18.75 -20.72 19.12
CA THR A 72 -20.04 -20.09 18.77
C THR A 72 -20.96 -21.11 18.09
N GLY A 73 -22.28 -20.89 18.19
CA GLY A 73 -23.25 -21.79 17.55
C GLY A 73 -23.23 -23.22 18.10
N ASN A 74 -23.35 -24.21 17.22
CA ASN A 74 -23.51 -25.62 17.57
C ASN A 74 -22.26 -26.48 17.35
N GLN A 75 -21.31 -26.06 16.50
CA GLN A 75 -20.12 -26.85 16.18
C GLN A 75 -18.88 -25.98 15.87
N SER A 76 -17.72 -26.35 16.42
CA SER A 76 -16.41 -25.79 16.04
C SER A 76 -15.47 -26.86 15.47
N LEU A 77 -14.47 -26.43 14.69
CA LEU A 77 -13.43 -27.31 14.16
C LEU A 77 -12.23 -27.37 15.10
N LEU A 78 -11.96 -28.54 15.67
CA LEU A 78 -10.76 -28.86 16.43
C LEU A 78 -9.64 -29.34 15.51
N TYR A 79 -8.48 -28.71 15.64
CA TYR A 79 -7.24 -29.30 15.18
C TYR A 79 -6.51 -29.96 16.35
N SER A 80 -6.03 -31.18 16.10
CA SER A 80 -5.13 -31.91 16.97
C SER A 80 -4.01 -32.55 16.15
N GLY A 81 -2.77 -32.10 16.36
CA GLY A 81 -1.62 -32.72 15.72
C GLY A 81 -0.32 -31.91 15.86
N GLU A 82 0.81 -32.63 15.85
CA GLU A 82 2.13 -32.05 16.13
C GLU A 82 2.99 -31.83 14.86
N LYS A 83 2.42 -32.02 13.67
CA LYS A 83 3.19 -31.87 12.42
C LYS A 83 3.76 -30.45 12.28
N PRO A 84 4.95 -30.31 11.67
CA PRO A 84 5.56 -29.00 11.48
C PRO A 84 4.62 -28.05 10.74
N TRP A 85 4.02 -28.47 9.62
CA TRP A 85 3.01 -27.69 8.90
C TRP A 85 1.77 -28.54 8.69
N SER A 86 0.62 -27.99 9.07
CA SER A 86 -0.69 -28.60 8.82
C SER A 86 -1.64 -27.57 8.22
N GLU A 87 -2.46 -28.02 7.29
CA GLU A 87 -3.62 -27.30 6.78
C GLU A 87 -4.83 -27.93 7.46
N ILE A 88 -5.72 -27.12 8.02
CA ILE A 88 -6.87 -27.61 8.78
C ILE A 88 -8.18 -27.33 8.04
N PHE A 89 -8.16 -26.26 7.25
CA PHE A 89 -9.25 -25.82 6.40
C PHE A 89 -8.65 -25.32 5.07
N ALA A 90 -9.28 -25.69 3.97
CA ALA A 90 -9.09 -25.02 2.70
C ALA A 90 -10.41 -24.86 1.96
N THR A 91 -10.61 -23.77 1.21
CA THR A 91 -11.73 -23.70 0.26
C THR A 91 -11.51 -24.66 -0.90
N ASP A 92 -12.59 -25.20 -1.45
CA ASP A 92 -12.55 -26.03 -2.66
C ASP A 92 -12.70 -25.12 -3.90
N PRO A 93 -11.68 -25.02 -4.77
CA PRO A 93 -11.71 -24.12 -5.91
C PRO A 93 -12.76 -24.49 -6.97
N ARG A 94 -13.35 -25.70 -6.89
CA ARG A 94 -14.43 -26.14 -7.80
C ARG A 94 -15.77 -25.50 -7.47
N THR A 95 -15.91 -24.98 -6.26
CA THR A 95 -17.20 -24.59 -5.66
C THR A 95 -17.11 -23.24 -4.94
N PHE A 96 -15.90 -22.77 -4.70
CA PHE A 96 -15.58 -21.42 -4.24
C PHE A 96 -14.56 -20.79 -5.19
N GLU A 97 -14.99 -19.80 -5.96
CA GLU A 97 -14.12 -19.09 -6.90
C GLU A 97 -13.74 -17.73 -6.31
N PHE A 98 -12.44 -17.51 -6.12
CA PHE A 98 -11.90 -16.18 -5.88
C PHE A 98 -11.56 -15.53 -7.21
N LYS A 99 -11.95 -14.27 -7.38
CA LYS A 99 -11.67 -13.50 -8.60
C LYS A 99 -10.22 -13.00 -8.57
N PRO A 100 -9.48 -13.12 -9.69
CA PRO A 100 -8.19 -12.45 -9.85
C PRO A 100 -8.30 -10.97 -9.51
N LYS A 101 -7.27 -10.39 -8.88
CA LYS A 101 -7.27 -9.00 -8.40
C LYS A 101 -8.37 -8.63 -7.40
N GLY A 102 -9.15 -9.60 -6.94
CA GLY A 102 -10.17 -9.39 -5.92
C GLY A 102 -9.55 -9.16 -4.54
N THR A 103 -10.19 -8.33 -3.73
CA THR A 103 -9.83 -8.12 -2.32
C THR A 103 -10.87 -8.76 -1.43
N TYR A 104 -10.40 -9.53 -0.46
CA TYR A 104 -11.24 -10.34 0.41
C TYR A 104 -10.89 -10.09 1.87
N ARG A 105 -11.90 -9.81 2.69
CA ARG A 105 -11.79 -9.81 4.14
C ARG A 105 -12.14 -11.21 4.64
N ILE A 106 -11.16 -11.84 5.26
CA ILE A 106 -11.26 -13.17 5.86
C ILE A 106 -11.29 -13.00 7.37
N ARG A 107 -12.29 -13.55 8.04
CA ARG A 107 -12.32 -13.64 9.50
C ARG A 107 -12.61 -15.04 9.98
N PHE A 108 -12.15 -15.39 11.18
CA PHE A 108 -12.59 -16.58 11.88
C PHE A 108 -12.43 -16.39 13.39
N GLN A 109 -13.27 -17.04 14.18
CA GLN A 109 -13.13 -17.12 15.63
C GLN A 109 -12.17 -18.23 16.00
N TYR A 110 -11.37 -18.04 17.06
CA TYR A 110 -10.45 -19.07 17.55
C TYR A 110 -10.46 -19.19 19.07
N ARG A 111 -10.03 -20.37 19.54
CA ARG A 111 -9.72 -20.64 20.94
C ARG A 111 -8.52 -21.57 21.06
N ILE A 112 -7.49 -21.15 21.78
CA ILE A 112 -6.26 -21.93 21.97
C ILE A 112 -6.39 -22.83 23.19
N LEU A 113 -6.18 -24.13 22.99
CA LEU A 113 -6.28 -25.13 24.06
C LEU A 113 -4.92 -25.48 24.66
N ASP A 114 -3.88 -25.53 23.82
CA ASP A 114 -2.50 -25.79 24.24
C ASP A 114 -1.52 -24.76 23.71
N ASP A 115 -0.42 -24.57 24.45
CA ASP A 115 0.67 -23.71 24.02
C ASP A 115 1.32 -24.24 22.73
N PHE A 116 1.80 -23.31 21.92
CA PHE A 116 2.51 -23.62 20.69
C PHE A 116 4.00 -23.72 20.94
N SER A 117 4.72 -24.40 20.02
CA SER A 117 6.19 -24.31 20.02
C SER A 117 6.64 -22.84 19.92
N PRO A 118 7.86 -22.49 20.39
CA PRO A 118 8.35 -21.11 20.33
C PRO A 118 8.29 -20.50 18.93
N ASP A 119 8.52 -21.29 17.87
CA ASP A 119 8.41 -20.87 16.48
C ASP A 119 7.08 -21.31 15.82
N GLY A 120 6.08 -21.68 16.61
CA GLY A 120 4.76 -22.12 16.15
C GLY A 120 3.77 -20.98 15.91
N GLY A 121 2.59 -21.31 15.39
CA GLY A 121 1.52 -20.34 15.17
C GLY A 121 0.41 -20.83 14.24
N ILE A 122 -0.74 -20.18 14.30
CA ILE A 122 -1.82 -20.32 13.31
C ILE A 122 -1.52 -19.37 12.15
N TYR A 123 -1.81 -19.81 10.93
CA TYR A 123 -1.69 -18.96 9.75
C TYR A 123 -2.93 -18.98 8.87
N ILE A 124 -3.14 -17.86 8.17
CA ILE A 124 -3.99 -17.75 6.98
C ILE A 124 -3.09 -17.53 5.79
N LEU A 125 -3.39 -18.16 4.65
CA LEU A 125 -2.87 -17.73 3.34
C LEU A 125 -3.86 -18.06 2.23
N MET A 126 -3.75 -17.35 1.12
CA MET A 126 -4.39 -17.61 -0.16
C MET A 126 -3.33 -18.25 -1.08
N ARG A 127 -3.64 -19.30 -1.85
CA ARG A 127 -2.66 -19.93 -2.76
C ARG A 127 -3.32 -20.47 -4.00
N VAL A 128 -2.64 -20.43 -5.14
CA VAL A 128 -2.98 -21.25 -6.31
C VAL A 128 -2.22 -22.57 -6.21
N PRO A 129 -2.88 -23.73 -5.95
CA PRO A 129 -2.18 -24.97 -5.64
C PRO A 129 -1.20 -25.45 -6.72
N SER A 130 -1.52 -25.22 -7.99
CA SER A 130 -0.66 -25.58 -9.13
C SER A 130 0.61 -24.74 -9.23
N VAL A 131 0.61 -23.52 -8.69
CA VAL A 131 1.76 -22.60 -8.68
C VAL A 131 2.54 -22.69 -7.36
N GLY A 132 1.88 -23.14 -6.30
CA GLY A 132 2.48 -23.33 -4.98
C GLY A 132 2.85 -21.99 -4.32
N LYS A 133 3.94 -21.99 -3.55
CA LYS A 133 4.34 -20.85 -2.68
C LYS A 133 4.56 -19.53 -3.40
N LYS A 134 4.84 -19.55 -4.70
CA LYS A 134 5.03 -18.34 -5.52
C LYS A 134 3.73 -17.55 -5.70
N SER A 135 2.59 -18.17 -5.45
CA SER A 135 1.26 -17.54 -5.53
C SER A 135 0.68 -17.23 -4.16
N ASP A 136 1.42 -17.44 -3.06
CA ASP A 136 0.88 -17.21 -1.72
C ASP A 136 0.47 -15.75 -1.57
N ALA A 137 -0.75 -15.48 -1.10
CA ALA A 137 -1.28 -14.15 -0.78
C ALA A 137 -1.81 -14.03 0.65
N GLY A 138 -1.52 -12.91 1.32
CA GLY A 138 -2.01 -12.65 2.67
C GLY A 138 -1.54 -13.64 3.74
N MET A 139 -0.31 -14.17 3.61
CA MET A 139 0.27 -15.09 4.58
C MET A 139 0.54 -14.38 5.90
N VAL A 140 -0.34 -14.57 6.88
CA VAL A 140 -0.18 -13.99 8.22
C VAL A 140 -0.11 -15.10 9.24
N LYS A 141 0.93 -15.09 10.06
CA LYS A 141 1.13 -16.03 11.16
C LYS A 141 0.97 -15.33 12.50
N ARG A 142 0.10 -15.84 13.36
CA ARG A 142 -0.08 -15.37 14.74
C ARG A 142 0.27 -16.50 15.72
N ARG A 143 0.81 -16.12 16.88
CA ARG A 143 1.14 -17.04 17.97
C ARG A 143 0.39 -16.63 19.24
N PRO A 144 -0.93 -16.88 19.32
CA PRO A 144 -1.68 -16.64 20.54
C PRO A 144 -1.27 -17.68 21.59
N VAL A 145 -1.41 -17.31 22.87
CA VAL A 145 -1.03 -18.16 24.01
C VAL A 145 -2.18 -19.06 24.43
N LYS A 146 -1.90 -20.11 25.21
CA LYS A 146 -2.93 -20.97 25.79
C LYS A 146 -4.03 -20.17 26.50
N GLY A 147 -5.28 -20.54 26.25
CA GLY A 147 -6.46 -19.88 26.80
C GLY A 147 -6.89 -18.62 26.04
N ALA A 148 -6.09 -18.13 25.10
CA ALA A 148 -6.51 -17.01 24.25
C ALA A 148 -7.72 -17.40 23.40
N GLN A 149 -8.69 -16.49 23.33
CA GLN A 149 -9.85 -16.57 22.45
C GLN A 149 -10.05 -15.22 21.76
N GLY A 150 -10.57 -15.22 20.55
CA GLY A 150 -10.89 -13.99 19.82
C GLY A 150 -11.07 -14.20 18.34
N GLU A 151 -11.10 -13.09 17.60
CA GLU A 151 -11.24 -13.09 16.15
C GLU A 151 -9.86 -12.93 15.49
N PHE A 152 -9.60 -13.77 14.49
CA PHE A 152 -8.61 -13.48 13.46
C PHE A 152 -9.31 -12.73 12.33
N ALA A 153 -8.73 -11.61 11.88
CA ALA A 153 -9.22 -10.84 10.73
C ALA A 153 -8.05 -10.42 9.84
N GLN A 154 -8.21 -10.58 8.52
CA GLN A 154 -7.23 -10.16 7.53
C GLN A 154 -7.93 -9.74 6.23
N THR A 155 -7.47 -8.64 5.64
CA THR A 155 -7.85 -8.27 4.27
C THR A 155 -6.71 -8.68 3.33
N VAL A 156 -7.03 -9.38 2.25
CA VAL A 156 -6.06 -9.91 1.29
C VAL A 156 -6.46 -9.49 -0.11
N THR A 157 -5.54 -8.86 -0.84
CA THR A 157 -5.68 -8.63 -2.29
C THR A 157 -4.95 -9.73 -3.05
N LEU A 158 -5.63 -10.32 -4.03
CA LEU A 158 -5.09 -11.41 -4.85
C LEU A 158 -4.35 -10.88 -6.08
N GLY A 159 -3.44 -11.68 -6.62
CA GLY A 159 -2.79 -11.39 -7.90
C GLY A 159 -3.66 -11.74 -9.10
N ASP A 160 -3.03 -11.75 -10.27
CA ASP A 160 -3.68 -11.92 -11.59
C ASP A 160 -4.05 -13.38 -11.91
N LEU A 161 -3.66 -14.32 -11.04
CA LEU A 161 -3.88 -15.75 -11.25
C LEU A 161 -5.30 -16.17 -10.86
N GLU A 162 -5.82 -17.18 -11.56
CA GLU A 162 -7.06 -17.86 -11.20
C GLU A 162 -6.81 -19.08 -10.30
N GLY A 163 -7.86 -19.56 -9.64
CA GLY A 163 -7.81 -20.80 -8.86
C GLY A 163 -7.20 -20.66 -7.47
N TYR A 164 -7.23 -19.47 -6.90
CA TYR A 164 -6.87 -19.24 -5.51
C TYR A 164 -7.74 -20.08 -4.57
N VAL A 165 -7.14 -20.58 -3.50
CA VAL A 165 -7.81 -21.19 -2.35
C VAL A 165 -7.40 -20.48 -1.07
N LEU A 166 -8.33 -20.25 -0.17
CA LEU A 166 -8.04 -19.89 1.21
C LEU A 166 -7.54 -21.14 1.95
N ILE A 167 -6.48 -21.00 2.72
CA ILE A 167 -5.92 -22.02 3.60
C ILE A 167 -5.81 -21.43 5.00
N ILE A 168 -6.41 -22.11 5.97
CA ILE A 168 -6.15 -21.89 7.40
C ILE A 168 -5.38 -23.11 7.89
N GLY A 169 -4.25 -22.86 8.55
CA GLY A 169 -3.38 -23.92 9.03
C GLY A 169 -2.57 -23.52 10.25
N CYS A 170 -1.63 -24.37 10.61
CA CYS A 170 -0.72 -24.11 11.71
C CYS A 170 0.70 -24.60 11.43
N HIS A 171 1.67 -23.95 12.09
CA HIS A 171 3.05 -24.41 12.19
C HIS A 171 3.34 -24.85 13.63
N LYS A 172 3.79 -26.09 13.85
CA LYS A 172 4.21 -26.62 15.17
C LYS A 172 3.29 -26.21 16.32
N ALA A 173 1.99 -26.41 16.13
CA ALA A 173 0.96 -25.98 17.06
C ALA A 173 0.49 -27.12 17.98
N GLY A 174 0.01 -26.73 19.15
CA GLY A 174 -0.83 -27.56 20.00
C GLY A 174 -2.28 -27.56 19.54
N ASN A 175 -3.20 -28.02 20.39
CA ASN A 175 -4.62 -28.05 20.06
C ASN A 175 -5.25 -26.65 20.02
N PHE A 176 -6.09 -26.40 19.02
CA PHE A 176 -6.88 -25.17 18.94
C PHE A 176 -8.17 -25.38 18.16
N LEU A 177 -9.12 -24.47 18.39
CA LEU A 177 -10.42 -24.43 17.75
C LEU A 177 -10.50 -23.27 16.76
N VAL A 178 -11.21 -23.48 15.65
CA VAL A 178 -11.61 -22.46 14.68
C VAL A 178 -13.11 -22.53 14.46
N ASP A 179 -13.76 -21.38 14.32
CA ASP A 179 -15.18 -21.24 14.01
C ASP A 179 -15.49 -20.02 13.16
N ASP A 180 -16.73 -19.94 12.65
CA ASP A 180 -17.30 -18.78 11.95
C ASP A 180 -16.37 -18.18 10.89
N ILE A 181 -15.89 -19.02 9.96
CA ILE A 181 -15.02 -18.52 8.89
C ILE A 181 -15.88 -17.66 7.96
N THR A 182 -15.64 -16.36 7.94
CA THR A 182 -16.30 -15.44 7.02
C THR A 182 -15.34 -15.03 5.91
N ILE A 183 -15.82 -15.12 4.67
CA ILE A 183 -15.13 -14.60 3.49
C ILE A 183 -16.05 -13.58 2.86
N GLU A 184 -15.62 -12.33 2.89
CA GLU A 184 -16.35 -11.19 2.34
C GLU A 184 -15.49 -10.62 1.21
N GLN A 185 -16.01 -10.61 -0.02
CA GLN A 185 -15.40 -9.79 -1.06
C GLN A 185 -15.61 -8.33 -0.68
N VAL A 186 -14.50 -7.62 -0.45
CA VAL A 186 -14.56 -6.21 -0.09
C VAL A 186 -14.55 -5.43 -1.40
N PRO A 187 -15.56 -4.58 -1.66
CA PRO A 187 -15.44 -3.57 -2.69
C PRO A 187 -14.29 -2.67 -2.28
N VAL A 188 -13.15 -2.81 -2.94
CA VAL A 188 -12.13 -1.77 -2.90
C VAL A 188 -12.73 -0.61 -3.69
N PRO A 189 -12.63 0.65 -3.22
CA PRO A 189 -12.91 1.78 -4.09
C PRO A 189 -12.06 1.57 -5.35
N THR A 190 -12.67 1.27 -6.49
CA THR A 190 -11.89 0.98 -7.70
C THR A 190 -11.81 2.26 -8.51
N ARG A 191 -10.59 2.78 -8.64
CA ARG A 191 -10.29 3.79 -9.66
C ARG A 191 -9.42 3.11 -10.69
N THR A 192 -9.96 2.77 -11.85
CA THR A 192 -9.14 2.24 -12.95
C THR A 192 -8.07 3.27 -13.32
N PRO A 193 -6.79 2.88 -13.43
CA PRO A 193 -5.76 3.78 -13.95
C PRO A 193 -6.15 4.33 -15.32
N THR A 194 -5.73 5.55 -15.59
CA THR A 194 -5.86 6.18 -16.89
C THR A 194 -5.15 5.31 -17.95
N PRO A 195 -5.84 4.93 -19.03
CA PRO A 195 -5.24 4.17 -20.12
C PRO A 195 -3.98 4.82 -20.68
N LYS A 196 -2.95 4.02 -21.01
CA LYS A 196 -1.64 4.52 -21.47
C LYS A 196 -1.71 5.36 -22.75
N ASP A 197 -2.69 5.12 -23.62
CA ASP A 197 -2.95 5.92 -24.83
C ASP A 197 -3.51 7.32 -24.54
N ARG A 198 -3.93 7.57 -23.30
CA ARG A 198 -4.31 8.89 -22.79
C ARG A 198 -3.21 9.53 -21.94
N LEU A 199 -2.01 8.97 -21.92
CA LEU A 199 -0.86 9.51 -21.22
C LEU A 199 0.21 9.94 -22.21
N THR A 200 0.74 11.15 -22.04
CA THR A 200 1.90 11.64 -22.78
C THR A 200 3.12 11.58 -21.88
N LEU A 201 4.14 10.82 -22.25
CA LEU A 201 5.40 10.78 -21.52
C LEU A 201 6.10 12.15 -21.58
N VAL A 202 6.49 12.71 -20.43
CA VAL A 202 7.15 14.02 -20.34
C VAL A 202 8.56 13.96 -19.75
N TRP A 203 8.87 12.92 -18.99
CA TRP A 203 10.21 12.66 -18.46
C TRP A 203 10.37 11.17 -18.16
N GLN A 204 11.57 10.65 -18.35
CA GLN A 204 11.91 9.27 -18.00
C GLN A 204 13.39 9.12 -17.64
N GLU A 205 13.65 8.12 -16.82
CA GLU A 205 14.95 7.51 -16.62
C GLU A 205 14.82 6.00 -16.77
N GLU A 206 15.52 5.47 -17.77
CA GLU A 206 15.55 4.04 -18.14
C GLU A 206 16.83 3.36 -17.67
N PHE A 207 17.74 4.11 -17.02
CA PHE A 207 19.00 3.62 -16.47
C PHE A 207 19.80 2.75 -17.46
N SER A 208 19.87 3.17 -18.72
CA SER A 208 20.48 2.39 -19.80
C SER A 208 22.01 2.51 -19.88
N ALA A 209 22.59 3.57 -19.34
CA ALA A 209 24.03 3.83 -19.39
C ALA A 209 24.71 3.34 -18.09
N PRO A 210 25.65 2.38 -18.15
CA PRO A 210 26.33 1.89 -16.95
C PRO A 210 27.19 2.98 -16.31
N GLY A 211 27.32 2.96 -14.98
CA GLY A 211 28.10 3.94 -14.23
C GLY A 211 27.29 4.59 -13.11
N GLN A 212 27.35 5.91 -12.98
CA GLN A 212 26.48 6.65 -12.06
C GLN A 212 25.22 7.14 -12.78
N PRO A 213 24.09 7.31 -12.08
CA PRO A 213 22.90 7.99 -12.60
C PRO A 213 23.24 9.34 -13.26
N ASP A 214 22.52 9.70 -14.31
CA ASP A 214 22.80 10.91 -15.07
C ASP A 214 22.69 12.15 -14.16
N SER A 215 23.81 12.86 -14.04
CA SER A 215 23.89 14.09 -13.26
C SER A 215 22.99 15.22 -13.79
N ALA A 216 22.50 15.15 -15.02
CA ALA A 216 21.48 16.06 -15.53
C ALA A 216 20.12 15.83 -14.85
N ASN A 217 19.84 14.61 -14.38
CA ASN A 217 18.58 14.22 -13.75
C ASN A 217 18.68 14.12 -12.22
N TRP A 218 19.80 13.62 -11.69
CA TRP A 218 19.90 13.18 -10.30
C TRP A 218 20.95 13.92 -9.47
N ASN A 219 20.56 14.38 -8.29
CA ASN A 219 21.45 14.76 -7.20
C ASN A 219 21.69 13.56 -6.28
N PHE A 220 22.78 13.59 -5.51
CA PHE A 220 23.07 12.61 -4.47
C PHE A 220 23.10 13.31 -3.11
N LEU A 221 22.68 12.60 -2.07
CA LEU A 221 22.93 13.04 -0.69
C LEU A 221 24.24 12.43 -0.19
N ASP A 222 25.17 13.28 0.24
CA ASP A 222 26.42 12.88 0.91
C ASP A 222 26.34 13.29 2.39
N GLY A 223 25.78 12.41 3.22
CA GLY A 223 25.41 12.77 4.57
C GLY A 223 24.35 11.90 5.21
N PHE A 224 24.11 12.18 6.47
CA PHE A 224 22.92 11.71 7.15
C PHE A 224 21.68 12.51 6.74
N ARG A 225 20.53 11.82 6.70
CA ARG A 225 19.23 12.44 6.47
C ARG A 225 18.50 12.74 7.76
N MET A 226 18.32 11.75 8.63
CA MET A 226 17.68 11.89 9.94
C MET A 226 18.54 11.32 11.08
N LYS A 227 18.34 11.86 12.29
CA LYS A 227 19.06 11.42 13.50
C LYS A 227 18.74 9.99 13.91
N ALA A 228 17.52 9.52 13.65
CA ALA A 228 17.06 8.17 13.99
C ALA A 228 17.42 7.09 12.93
N GLU A 229 18.04 7.50 11.83
CA GLU A 229 18.53 6.63 10.76
C GLU A 229 20.06 6.47 10.89
N PRO A 230 20.60 5.25 11.05
CA PRO A 230 22.03 5.01 11.30
C PRO A 230 22.89 5.03 10.03
N GLN A 231 22.30 4.92 8.83
CA GLN A 231 23.04 4.92 7.58
C GLN A 231 23.50 6.30 7.15
N TYR A 232 24.74 6.37 6.65
CA TYR A 232 25.29 7.52 5.95
C TYR A 232 25.06 7.36 4.45
N TYR A 233 24.33 8.28 3.82
CA TYR A 233 24.17 8.27 2.37
C TYR A 233 25.46 8.77 1.71
N THR A 234 25.91 8.07 0.67
CA THR A 234 27.16 8.39 -0.03
C THR A 234 26.92 8.67 -1.51
N THR A 235 27.91 9.30 -2.15
CA THR A 235 27.97 9.48 -3.61
C THR A 235 28.75 8.37 -4.33
N SER A 236 29.15 7.32 -3.60
CA SER A 236 29.98 6.25 -4.15
C SER A 236 29.18 5.34 -5.08
N SER A 237 29.78 4.91 -6.18
CA SER A 237 29.22 3.87 -7.05
C SER A 237 29.01 2.53 -6.34
N LYS A 238 29.62 2.32 -5.16
CA LYS A 238 29.29 1.19 -4.30
C LYS A 238 27.82 1.21 -3.88
N ASN A 239 27.31 2.39 -3.50
CA ASN A 239 25.95 2.55 -2.99
C ASN A 239 24.93 2.93 -4.06
N VAL A 240 25.33 3.68 -5.09
CA VAL A 240 24.42 4.13 -6.14
C VAL A 240 25.09 4.01 -7.50
N ARG A 241 24.60 3.09 -8.32
CA ARG A 241 25.14 2.84 -9.67
C ARG A 241 24.06 2.35 -10.62
N VAL A 242 24.34 2.47 -11.91
CA VAL A 242 23.60 1.84 -12.98
C VAL A 242 24.42 0.64 -13.48
N SER A 243 23.80 -0.54 -13.49
CA SER A 243 24.35 -1.79 -14.03
C SER A 243 23.24 -2.61 -14.65
N ASP A 244 23.50 -3.21 -15.81
CA ASP A 244 22.57 -4.14 -16.47
C ASP A 244 21.17 -3.55 -16.73
N GLY A 245 21.10 -2.25 -17.02
CA GLY A 245 19.84 -1.54 -17.26
C GLY A 245 19.06 -1.16 -15.99
N LEU A 246 19.65 -1.34 -14.81
CA LEU A 246 19.01 -1.07 -13.53
C LEU A 246 19.79 0.00 -12.76
N LEU A 247 19.07 0.93 -12.13
CA LEU A 247 19.59 1.64 -10.97
C LEU A 247 19.64 0.67 -9.78
N ILE A 248 20.80 0.60 -9.15
CA ILE A 248 21.06 -0.17 -7.94
C ILE A 248 21.38 0.81 -6.81
N ILE A 249 20.49 0.86 -5.82
CA ILE A 249 20.74 1.50 -4.53
C ILE A 249 21.06 0.39 -3.53
N GLU A 250 22.30 0.32 -3.06
CA GLU A 250 22.82 -0.78 -2.23
C GLU A 250 23.28 -0.27 -0.85
N ALA A 251 22.79 -0.91 0.19
CA ALA A 251 23.17 -0.62 1.57
C ALA A 251 24.17 -1.65 2.11
N HIS A 252 25.15 -1.20 2.90
CA HIS A 252 26.20 -2.05 3.48
C HIS A 252 26.39 -1.77 4.97
N ALA A 253 26.79 -2.80 5.72
CA ALA A 253 27.38 -2.65 7.06
C ALA A 253 28.84 -2.20 6.91
N GLU A 254 29.11 -0.94 7.21
CA GLU A 254 30.45 -0.38 7.20
C GLU A 254 30.50 0.99 7.90
N LYS A 255 31.65 1.29 8.50
CA LYS A 255 31.90 2.60 9.12
C LYS A 255 32.22 3.64 8.04
N ILE A 256 31.44 4.72 7.99
CA ILE A 256 31.67 5.85 7.08
C ILE A 256 31.90 7.13 7.87
N ALA A 257 33.03 7.79 7.67
CA ALA A 257 33.32 9.07 8.29
C ALA A 257 32.31 10.14 7.84
N ASN A 258 31.73 10.87 8.79
CA ASN A 258 30.80 11.95 8.49
C ASN A 258 31.57 13.22 8.09
N LYS A 259 31.56 13.55 6.80
CA LYS A 259 32.20 14.78 6.26
C LYS A 259 31.61 16.08 6.81
N ASN A 260 30.37 16.03 7.28
CA ASN A 260 29.65 17.17 7.87
C ASN A 260 29.75 17.18 9.41
N HIS A 261 30.61 16.36 10.00
CA HIS A 261 30.75 16.25 11.44
C HIS A 261 31.13 17.59 12.07
N THR A 262 30.31 18.03 13.02
CA THR A 262 30.61 19.17 13.89
C THR A 262 30.48 18.69 15.33
N PRO A 263 31.60 18.56 16.08
CA PRO A 263 31.56 18.10 17.46
C PRO A 263 30.56 18.89 18.31
N GLY A 264 29.70 18.18 19.05
CA GLY A 264 28.69 18.78 19.92
C GLY A 264 27.46 19.35 19.22
N LYS A 265 27.35 19.27 17.89
CA LYS A 265 26.17 19.74 17.16
C LYS A 265 24.99 18.78 17.30
N ASP A 266 23.92 19.23 17.93
CA ASP A 266 22.65 18.50 17.98
C ASP A 266 21.68 19.06 16.93
N ASP A 267 21.66 18.46 15.75
CA ASP A 267 20.69 18.78 14.70
C ASP A 267 19.92 17.54 14.24
N TRP A 268 18.78 17.77 13.58
CA TRP A 268 17.90 16.71 13.09
C TRP A 268 18.56 15.80 12.04
N ARG A 269 19.62 16.26 11.37
CA ARG A 269 20.42 15.45 10.45
C ARG A 269 21.41 14.55 11.18
N GLY A 270 21.72 14.82 12.45
CA GLY A 270 22.70 14.08 13.22
C GLY A 270 24.14 14.40 12.82
N ASN A 271 24.44 15.67 12.52
CA ASN A 271 25.80 16.12 12.19
C ASN A 271 26.76 16.15 13.40
N GLY A 272 26.28 15.89 14.62
CA GLY A 272 27.14 15.64 15.78
C GLY A 272 27.79 14.25 15.78
N ARG A 273 27.36 13.34 14.90
CA ARG A 273 27.95 12.01 14.74
C ARG A 273 29.25 12.09 13.96
N ALA A 274 30.32 11.47 14.47
CA ALA A 274 31.61 11.41 13.79
C ALA A 274 31.59 10.45 12.59
N GLU A 275 30.78 9.41 12.64
CA GLU A 275 30.67 8.36 11.64
C GLU A 275 29.25 7.77 11.60
N GLY A 276 28.91 7.13 10.47
CA GLY A 276 27.74 6.25 10.34
C GLY A 276 28.16 4.79 10.41
N ASP A 277 27.25 3.94 10.89
CA ASP A 277 27.46 2.49 11.06
C ASP A 277 27.15 1.67 9.80
N TYR A 278 26.44 2.31 8.86
CA TYR A 278 26.04 1.74 7.59
C TYR A 278 26.23 2.77 6.48
N SER A 279 26.40 2.30 5.25
CA SER A 279 26.35 3.14 4.05
C SER A 279 25.10 2.81 3.23
N SER A 280 24.54 3.79 2.52
CA SER A 280 23.44 3.57 1.58
C SER A 280 23.39 4.66 0.51
N GLY A 281 22.37 4.62 -0.35
CA GLY A 281 22.13 5.58 -1.41
C GLY A 281 20.82 6.35 -1.28
N TYR A 282 20.88 7.62 -1.68
CA TYR A 282 19.76 8.53 -1.81
C TYR A 282 20.04 9.39 -3.04
N ILE A 283 19.05 9.49 -3.93
CA ILE A 283 19.08 10.39 -5.07
C ILE A 283 17.77 11.16 -5.21
N ASP A 284 17.83 12.39 -5.72
CA ASP A 284 16.64 13.20 -5.99
C ASP A 284 16.76 14.04 -7.27
N THR A 285 15.63 14.47 -7.80
CA THR A 285 15.57 15.32 -9.01
C THR A 285 15.47 16.81 -8.69
N LYS A 286 15.74 17.23 -7.45
CA LYS A 286 15.50 18.61 -6.98
C LYS A 286 16.26 19.64 -7.81
N GLY A 287 15.55 20.65 -8.31
CA GLY A 287 16.13 21.70 -9.16
C GLY A 287 16.62 21.21 -10.53
N LYS A 288 16.35 19.95 -10.89
CA LYS A 288 16.67 19.34 -12.19
C LYS A 288 15.39 18.99 -12.94
N PHE A 289 14.52 18.23 -12.30
CA PHE A 289 13.20 17.89 -12.79
C PHE A 289 12.18 17.97 -11.66
N GLU A 290 11.16 18.81 -11.86
CA GLU A 290 10.04 19.01 -10.95
C GLU A 290 8.76 18.98 -11.77
N PHE A 291 7.72 18.35 -11.25
CA PHE A 291 6.46 18.18 -11.96
C PHE A 291 5.29 18.42 -11.01
N MET A 292 4.17 18.81 -11.60
CA MET A 292 2.89 18.93 -10.92
C MET A 292 1.86 18.19 -11.76
N TYR A 293 1.06 17.36 -11.10
CA TYR A 293 0.08 16.49 -11.73
C TYR A 293 0.67 15.49 -12.73
N GLY A 294 -0.18 14.59 -13.20
CA GLY A 294 0.17 13.53 -14.13
C GLY A 294 0.22 12.16 -13.46
N ARG A 295 0.78 11.18 -14.18
CA ARG A 295 1.09 9.86 -13.65
C ARG A 295 2.59 9.75 -13.39
N VAL A 296 2.97 9.36 -12.19
CA VAL A 296 4.33 8.92 -11.87
C VAL A 296 4.29 7.41 -11.75
N GLU A 297 5.21 6.73 -12.41
CA GLU A 297 5.33 5.27 -12.32
C GLU A 297 6.81 4.90 -12.19
N VAL A 298 7.13 4.16 -11.14
CA VAL A 298 8.48 3.65 -10.89
C VAL A 298 8.39 2.14 -10.80
N ARG A 299 9.10 1.44 -11.68
CA ARG A 299 9.19 -0.02 -11.65
C ARG A 299 10.40 -0.43 -10.85
N ALA A 300 10.18 -1.10 -9.73
CA ALA A 300 11.27 -1.43 -8.82
C ALA A 300 11.07 -2.77 -8.11
N LYS A 301 12.19 -3.37 -7.70
CA LYS A 301 12.24 -4.52 -6.81
C LYS A 301 12.90 -4.09 -5.50
N ILE A 302 12.18 -4.29 -4.41
CA ILE A 302 12.59 -3.88 -3.07
C ILE A 302 13.36 -5.00 -2.34
N PRO A 303 14.29 -4.66 -1.42
CA PRO A 303 14.93 -5.65 -0.56
C PRO A 303 13.97 -6.23 0.47
N SER A 304 14.30 -7.41 1.00
CA SER A 304 13.59 -8.07 2.09
C SER A 304 14.47 -8.16 3.35
N GLY A 305 13.87 -8.19 4.54
CA GLY A 305 14.58 -8.41 5.79
C GLY A 305 14.35 -7.29 6.80
N SER A 306 14.47 -7.61 8.08
CA SER A 306 14.29 -6.63 9.15
C SER A 306 15.32 -5.49 9.01
N GLY A 307 14.85 -4.26 9.20
CA GLY A 307 15.68 -3.05 9.17
C GLY A 307 15.86 -2.40 7.81
N VAL A 308 15.39 -2.98 6.70
CA VAL A 308 15.38 -2.26 5.40
C VAL A 308 14.17 -1.34 5.30
N TRP A 309 14.37 -0.16 4.72
CA TRP A 309 13.32 0.84 4.47
C TRP A 309 13.57 1.56 3.13
N PRO A 310 13.30 0.91 1.98
CA PRO A 310 13.29 1.57 0.68
C PRO A 310 12.09 2.50 0.55
N ALA A 311 12.28 3.62 -0.15
CA ALA A 311 11.23 4.58 -0.42
C ALA A 311 11.29 5.15 -1.85
N ILE A 312 10.11 5.31 -2.46
CA ILE A 312 9.83 6.07 -3.68
C ILE A 312 8.86 7.17 -3.28
N TRP A 313 9.30 8.42 -3.34
CA TRP A 313 8.53 9.51 -2.77
C TRP A 313 8.83 10.84 -3.46
N THR A 314 8.00 11.84 -3.21
CA THR A 314 8.16 13.17 -3.77
C THR A 314 8.04 14.21 -2.67
N MET A 315 8.70 15.34 -2.84
CA MET A 315 8.61 16.46 -1.88
C MET A 315 8.50 17.79 -2.62
N GLY A 316 7.68 18.69 -2.10
CA GLY A 316 7.57 20.04 -2.65
C GLY A 316 8.85 20.86 -2.44
N ASN A 317 9.31 21.55 -3.48
CA ASN A 317 10.48 22.41 -3.38
C ASN A 317 10.15 23.77 -2.74
N TRP A 318 9.95 23.79 -1.42
CA TRP A 318 9.51 25.00 -0.71
C TRP A 318 10.36 26.25 -0.98
N LYS A 319 11.68 26.11 -1.10
CA LYS A 319 12.60 27.24 -1.37
C LYS A 319 12.37 27.86 -2.75
N ALA A 320 12.03 27.06 -3.75
CA ALA A 320 11.76 27.53 -5.12
C ALA A 320 10.30 27.97 -5.29
N ASN A 321 9.36 27.33 -4.57
CA ASN A 321 7.92 27.53 -4.73
C ASN A 321 7.37 28.73 -3.93
N GLY A 322 8.23 29.66 -3.51
CA GLY A 322 7.84 30.89 -2.78
C GLY A 322 7.23 30.66 -1.40
N SER A 323 7.26 29.42 -0.89
CA SER A 323 6.77 29.08 0.45
C SER A 323 7.92 29.15 1.44
N ALA A 324 7.88 30.09 2.39
CA ALA A 324 8.83 30.10 3.51
C ALA A 324 8.64 28.90 4.47
N ALA A 325 7.57 28.12 4.29
CA ALA A 325 7.22 27.00 5.15
C ALA A 325 7.83 25.70 4.59
N GLY A 326 8.81 25.15 5.32
CA GLY A 326 9.43 23.85 5.03
C GLY A 326 8.48 22.67 5.30
N TRP A 327 9.05 21.48 5.53
CA TRP A 327 8.26 20.30 5.87
C TRP A 327 7.50 20.50 7.21
N PRO A 328 6.23 20.07 7.34
CA PRO A 328 5.43 19.32 6.35
C PRO A 328 4.62 20.22 5.40
N ALA A 329 4.68 21.54 5.55
CA ALA A 329 3.90 22.49 4.73
C ALA A 329 4.30 22.51 3.24
N CYS A 330 5.45 21.94 2.90
CA CYS A 330 5.88 21.76 1.52
C CYS A 330 5.16 20.61 0.80
N GLY A 331 4.50 19.71 1.53
CA GLY A 331 3.92 18.48 0.97
C GLY A 331 4.95 17.40 0.72
N GLU A 332 4.53 16.17 0.97
CA GLU A 332 5.25 14.93 0.71
C GLU A 332 4.24 13.88 0.22
N ILE A 333 4.61 13.16 -0.84
CA ILE A 333 3.82 12.05 -1.38
C ILE A 333 4.74 10.83 -1.43
N ASP A 334 4.52 9.91 -0.51
CA ASP A 334 5.19 8.62 -0.46
C ASP A 334 4.43 7.66 -1.36
N ILE A 335 4.92 7.50 -2.60
CA ILE A 335 4.33 6.60 -3.59
C ILE A 335 4.48 5.15 -3.12
N MET A 336 5.62 4.85 -2.49
CA MET A 336 5.87 3.59 -1.81
C MET A 336 6.87 3.79 -0.68
N GLU A 337 6.52 3.30 0.51
CA GLU A 337 7.46 2.90 1.55
C GLU A 337 7.23 1.42 1.87
N TYR A 338 8.32 0.68 2.04
CA TYR A 338 8.28 -0.68 2.54
C TYR A 338 9.07 -0.78 3.84
N ILE A 339 8.48 -1.44 4.84
CA ILE A 339 9.03 -1.54 6.18
C ILE A 339 9.39 -3.00 6.43
N GLY A 340 10.68 -3.31 6.54
CA GLY A 340 11.17 -4.70 6.57
C GLY A 340 10.56 -5.60 7.66
N VAL A 341 10.12 -5.01 8.78
CA VAL A 341 9.41 -5.72 9.87
C VAL A 341 7.90 -5.92 9.62
N GLU A 342 7.33 -5.23 8.64
CA GLU A 342 5.95 -5.36 8.16
C GLU A 342 5.96 -5.94 6.73
N ALA A 343 6.56 -7.12 6.58
CA ALA A 343 7.01 -7.68 5.31
C ALA A 343 5.92 -7.96 4.24
N ASP A 344 4.64 -7.82 4.58
CA ASP A 344 3.49 -7.98 3.70
C ASP A 344 2.75 -6.66 3.41
N LYS A 345 3.34 -5.52 3.76
CA LYS A 345 2.71 -4.20 3.59
C LYS A 345 3.50 -3.26 2.70
N ILE A 346 2.77 -2.53 1.88
CA ILE A 346 3.23 -1.35 1.15
C ILE A 346 2.47 -0.15 1.70
N HIS A 347 3.21 0.87 2.11
CA HIS A 347 2.67 2.11 2.66
C HIS A 347 2.72 3.19 1.58
N CYS A 348 1.57 3.81 1.33
CA CYS A 348 1.40 4.94 0.43
C CYS A 348 0.85 6.10 1.26
N THR A 349 1.66 7.12 1.53
CA THR A 349 1.32 8.14 2.52
C THR A 349 1.40 9.53 1.91
N THR A 350 0.56 10.45 2.37
CA THR A 350 0.83 11.88 2.15
C THR A 350 1.03 12.60 3.47
N HIS A 351 2.01 13.50 3.50
CA HIS A 351 2.31 14.35 4.65
C HIS A 351 2.12 15.82 4.26
N PHE A 352 1.36 16.54 5.07
CA PHE A 352 1.10 17.95 4.86
C PHE A 352 0.86 18.67 6.19
N LYS A 353 0.77 20.01 6.12
CA LYS A 353 0.35 20.82 7.25
C LYS A 353 -1.15 21.11 7.14
N LYS A 354 -1.87 20.99 8.26
CA LYS A 354 -3.26 21.42 8.38
C LYS A 354 -3.52 21.91 9.80
N ASP A 355 -4.25 23.01 9.93
CA ASP A 355 -4.61 23.62 11.22
C ASP A 355 -3.39 23.83 12.14
N GLY A 356 -2.26 24.26 11.57
CA GLY A 356 -1.02 24.46 12.33
C GLY A 356 -0.20 23.20 12.61
N GLN A 357 -0.69 21.99 12.30
CA GLN A 357 -0.08 20.71 12.69
C GLN A 357 0.33 19.85 11.50
N HIS A 358 1.22 18.88 11.76
CA HIS A 358 1.54 17.82 10.81
C HIS A 358 0.36 16.84 10.73
N VAL A 359 -0.09 16.58 9.50
CA VAL A 359 -1.05 15.52 9.19
C VAL A 359 -0.38 14.48 8.28
N SER A 360 -0.62 13.22 8.60
CA SER A 360 -0.25 12.06 7.77
C SER A 360 -1.53 11.31 7.39
N THR A 361 -1.66 10.94 6.12
CA THR A 361 -2.79 10.17 5.61
C THR A 361 -2.29 8.87 4.96
N PRO A 362 -2.19 7.79 5.74
CA PRO A 362 -1.67 6.52 5.25
C PRO A 362 -2.74 5.76 4.46
N ASN A 363 -2.34 5.20 3.33
CA ASN A 363 -3.04 4.16 2.60
C ASN A 363 -2.12 2.93 2.59
N VAL A 364 -2.63 1.77 2.99
CA VAL A 364 -1.79 0.57 3.16
C VAL A 364 -2.35 -0.55 2.32
N LEU A 365 -1.51 -1.08 1.42
CA LEU A 365 -1.80 -2.32 0.71
C LEU A 365 -1.17 -3.48 1.47
N THR A 366 -1.97 -4.50 1.79
CA THR A 366 -1.44 -5.80 2.19
C THR A 366 -1.31 -6.70 0.97
N THR A 367 -0.08 -7.07 0.65
CA THR A 367 0.25 -7.95 -0.47
C THR A 367 1.35 -8.92 -0.02
N PRO A 368 1.25 -10.22 -0.38
CA PRO A 368 2.31 -11.16 -0.06
C PRO A 368 3.63 -10.82 -0.75
N ARG A 369 4.74 -11.01 -0.01
CA ARG A 369 6.09 -11.10 -0.59
C ARG A 369 6.37 -10.03 -1.68
N PRO A 370 6.08 -8.73 -1.44
CA PRO A 370 6.25 -7.66 -2.44
C PRO A 370 7.71 -7.44 -2.88
N PHE A 371 8.65 -8.14 -2.25
CA PHE A 371 10.08 -8.13 -2.52
C PHE A 371 10.55 -9.24 -3.47
N ASP A 372 9.67 -10.15 -3.91
CA ASP A 372 10.06 -11.28 -4.76
C ASP A 372 10.35 -10.87 -6.21
N ASP A 373 9.59 -9.92 -6.74
CA ASP A 373 9.68 -9.47 -8.12
C ASP A 373 9.70 -7.93 -8.21
N PHE A 374 9.84 -7.44 -9.44
CA PHE A 374 9.63 -6.04 -9.76
C PHE A 374 8.14 -5.74 -9.83
N HIS A 375 7.75 -4.62 -9.24
CA HIS A 375 6.39 -4.10 -9.23
C HIS A 375 6.37 -2.65 -9.71
N ASN A 376 5.23 -2.24 -10.27
CA ASN A 376 4.96 -0.86 -10.65
C ASN A 376 4.32 -0.13 -9.47
N TYR A 377 5.04 0.84 -8.90
CA TYR A 377 4.53 1.75 -7.90
C TYR A 377 4.18 3.07 -8.59
N ALA A 378 2.92 3.49 -8.47
CA ALA A 378 2.45 4.64 -9.22
C ALA A 378 1.48 5.53 -8.44
N ILE A 379 1.43 6.78 -8.86
CA ILE A 379 0.34 7.70 -8.52
C ILE A 379 -0.26 8.28 -9.79
N GLU A 380 -1.56 8.55 -9.74
CA GLU A 380 -2.21 9.54 -10.59
C GLU A 380 -2.53 10.76 -9.74
N TRP A 381 -1.91 11.89 -10.07
CA TRP A 381 -2.02 13.13 -9.34
C TRP A 381 -2.73 14.17 -10.19
N THR A 382 -3.85 14.68 -9.69
CA THR A 382 -4.69 15.67 -10.37
C THR A 382 -4.99 16.83 -9.43
N SER A 383 -5.67 17.86 -9.92
CA SER A 383 -6.22 18.92 -9.07
C SER A 383 -7.26 18.42 -8.06
N GLU A 384 -7.87 17.25 -8.29
CA GLU A 384 -8.92 16.68 -7.45
C GLU A 384 -8.35 15.80 -6.32
N GLY A 385 -7.19 15.20 -6.53
CA GLY A 385 -6.58 14.29 -5.57
C GLY A 385 -5.35 13.54 -6.09
N ILE A 386 -4.79 12.73 -5.20
CA ILE A 386 -3.66 11.83 -5.45
C ILE A 386 -4.18 10.40 -5.26
N TYR A 387 -4.04 9.57 -6.28
CA TYR A 387 -4.56 8.21 -6.31
C TYR A 387 -3.38 7.24 -6.45
N PHE A 388 -3.23 6.33 -5.49
CA PHE A 388 -2.09 5.42 -5.40
C PHE A 388 -2.37 4.08 -6.06
N TYR A 389 -1.35 3.50 -6.67
CA TYR A 389 -1.42 2.26 -7.42
C TYR A 389 -0.21 1.35 -7.17
N TYR A 390 -0.47 0.05 -7.08
CA TYR A 390 0.52 -1.02 -7.08
C TYR A 390 0.13 -2.04 -8.16
N ASP A 391 0.96 -2.21 -9.19
CA ASP A 391 0.63 -3.05 -10.36
C ASP A 391 -0.76 -2.75 -10.95
N ASP A 392 -1.07 -1.46 -11.09
CA ASP A 392 -2.37 -0.94 -11.56
C ASP A 392 -3.57 -1.26 -10.65
N ILE A 393 -3.34 -1.87 -9.48
CA ILE A 393 -4.33 -2.04 -8.42
C ILE A 393 -4.38 -0.74 -7.61
N TYR A 394 -5.57 -0.16 -7.50
CA TYR A 394 -5.79 1.02 -6.68
C TYR A 394 -5.60 0.69 -5.19
N VAL A 395 -4.75 1.47 -4.51
CA VAL A 395 -4.41 1.31 -3.09
C VAL A 395 -5.23 2.24 -2.20
N GLY A 396 -5.46 3.48 -2.67
CA GLY A 396 -6.12 4.51 -1.89
C GLY A 396 -5.86 5.90 -2.45
N ALA A 397 -6.31 6.93 -1.73
CA ALA A 397 -6.14 8.30 -2.18
C ALA A 397 -6.06 9.31 -1.03
N LEU A 398 -5.55 10.49 -1.39
CA LEU A 398 -5.82 11.75 -0.72
C LEU A 398 -6.75 12.58 -1.63
N ILE A 399 -7.86 13.08 -1.09
CA ILE A 399 -8.69 14.04 -1.82
C ILE A 399 -8.13 15.45 -1.60
N SER A 400 -7.96 16.23 -2.67
CA SER A 400 -7.23 17.51 -2.62
C SER A 400 -7.83 18.48 -1.58
N SER A 401 -9.16 18.52 -1.43
CA SER A 401 -9.83 19.36 -0.43
C SER A 401 -9.45 19.04 1.02
N GLU A 402 -8.96 17.83 1.31
CA GLU A 402 -8.55 17.42 2.65
C GLU A 402 -7.26 18.10 3.11
N ALA A 403 -6.42 18.52 2.16
CA ALA A 403 -5.11 19.12 2.41
C ALA A 403 -5.07 20.66 2.27
N VAL A 404 -6.24 21.31 2.25
CA VAL A 404 -6.33 22.78 2.16
C VAL A 404 -6.17 23.41 3.55
N GLU A 405 -5.20 24.30 3.69
CA GLU A 405 -5.02 25.18 4.86
C GLU A 405 -4.92 26.63 4.37
N ALA A 406 -5.77 27.53 4.90
CA ALA A 406 -5.80 28.95 4.54
C ALA A 406 -5.82 29.23 3.01
N GLY A 407 -6.53 28.39 2.25
CA GLY A 407 -6.62 28.51 0.79
C GLY A 407 -5.37 28.07 0.02
N GLN A 408 -4.39 27.47 0.68
CA GLN A 408 -3.22 26.85 0.07
C GLN A 408 -3.34 25.33 0.13
N ASN A 409 -2.80 24.66 -0.88
CA ASN A 409 -2.65 23.21 -0.91
C ASN A 409 -1.21 22.90 -1.35
N PRO A 410 -0.44 22.13 -0.56
CA PRO A 410 0.93 21.80 -0.92
C PRO A 410 1.02 20.93 -2.19
N PHE A 411 -0.01 20.12 -2.45
CA PHE A 411 -0.14 19.25 -3.63
C PHE A 411 -0.74 19.96 -4.86
N GLN A 412 -0.75 21.29 -4.85
CA GLN A 412 -1.02 22.13 -6.03
C GLN A 412 0.22 22.98 -6.37
N LYS A 413 1.41 22.39 -6.15
CA LYS A 413 2.72 22.97 -6.43
C LYS A 413 3.65 21.89 -7.01
N PRO A 414 4.71 22.24 -7.74
CA PRO A 414 5.67 21.25 -8.24
C PRO A 414 6.41 20.49 -7.14
N HIS A 415 6.57 19.19 -7.33
CA HIS A 415 7.36 18.29 -6.50
C HIS A 415 8.53 17.70 -7.30
N TYR A 416 9.61 17.32 -6.62
CA TYR A 416 10.69 16.51 -7.18
C TYR A 416 10.61 15.06 -6.68
N LEU A 417 11.13 14.12 -7.47
CA LEU A 417 11.18 12.70 -7.14
C LEU A 417 12.41 12.39 -6.28
N ILE A 418 12.27 11.44 -5.35
CA ILE A 418 13.30 10.94 -4.45
C ILE A 418 13.27 9.42 -4.44
N LEU A 419 14.44 8.80 -4.52
CA LEU A 419 14.66 7.35 -4.39
C LEU A 419 15.75 7.12 -3.33
N ASN A 420 15.46 6.33 -2.30
CA ASN A 420 16.47 5.96 -1.31
C ASN A 420 16.23 4.60 -0.67
N LEU A 421 17.27 4.08 -0.03
CA LEU A 421 17.20 2.91 0.85
C LEU A 421 17.67 3.32 2.25
N ALA A 422 16.74 3.61 3.15
CA ALA A 422 17.06 3.79 4.56
C ALA A 422 17.29 2.44 5.25
N LEU A 423 17.99 2.48 6.39
CA LEU A 423 18.12 1.34 7.30
C LEU A 423 17.64 1.75 8.70
N GLY A 424 17.24 0.79 9.52
CA GLY A 424 16.84 1.05 10.89
C GLY A 424 15.60 1.93 10.99
N GLY A 425 15.51 2.74 12.06
CA GLY A 425 14.38 3.65 12.27
C GLY A 425 13.04 2.90 12.28
N TRP A 426 12.10 3.33 11.43
CA TRP A 426 10.81 2.65 11.29
C TRP A 426 10.94 1.25 10.68
N GLY A 427 11.99 1.01 9.86
CA GLY A 427 12.35 -0.31 9.32
C GLY A 427 12.64 -1.38 10.38
N GLY A 428 12.84 -0.99 11.64
CA GLY A 428 13.09 -1.88 12.77
C GLY A 428 14.57 -2.27 12.93
N PRO A 429 14.89 -3.26 13.80
CA PRO A 429 16.26 -3.71 14.01
C PRO A 429 16.90 -4.22 12.71
N ILE A 430 18.15 -3.83 12.45
CA ILE A 430 18.88 -4.24 11.23
C ILE A 430 19.38 -5.67 11.38
N ASP A 431 18.99 -6.54 10.44
CA ASP A 431 19.56 -7.88 10.27
C ASP A 431 20.80 -7.79 9.35
N GLU A 432 21.98 -7.64 9.93
CA GLU A 432 23.23 -7.51 9.17
C GLU A 432 23.55 -8.74 8.30
N SER A 433 22.99 -9.91 8.63
CA SER A 433 23.16 -11.13 7.80
C SER A 433 22.47 -11.02 6.43
N ARG A 434 21.60 -10.01 6.27
CA ARG A 434 20.91 -9.68 5.02
C ARG A 434 21.57 -8.55 4.24
N LEU A 435 22.72 -8.06 4.70
CA LEU A 435 23.51 -7.05 3.99
C LEU A 435 24.61 -7.72 3.13
N PRO A 436 24.92 -7.19 1.94
CA PRO A 436 24.31 -6.01 1.34
C PRO A 436 22.87 -6.21 0.89
N ALA A 437 22.05 -5.17 1.05
CA ALA A 437 20.65 -5.13 0.60
C ALA A 437 20.51 -4.20 -0.60
N GLN A 438 19.79 -4.63 -1.63
CA GLN A 438 19.64 -3.88 -2.88
C GLN A 438 18.19 -3.47 -3.11
N PHE A 439 18.01 -2.18 -3.38
CA PHE A 439 16.80 -1.61 -3.97
C PHE A 439 17.08 -1.36 -5.46
N LEU A 440 16.39 -2.11 -6.32
CA LEU A 440 16.62 -2.14 -7.76
C LEU A 440 15.51 -1.38 -8.45
N VAL A 441 15.84 -0.43 -9.33
CA VAL A 441 14.86 0.34 -10.10
C VAL A 441 15.15 0.16 -11.58
N ASP A 442 14.16 -0.32 -12.31
CA ASP A 442 14.20 -0.55 -13.76
C ASP A 442 13.96 0.76 -14.52
N TYR A 443 12.90 1.49 -14.14
CA TYR A 443 12.66 2.81 -14.69
C TYR A 443 11.91 3.71 -13.71
N ALA A 444 12.03 5.02 -13.94
CA ALA A 444 11.15 6.03 -13.40
C ALA A 444 10.58 6.85 -14.57
N ARG A 445 9.25 6.94 -14.68
CA ARG A 445 8.57 7.65 -15.76
C ARG A 445 7.52 8.61 -15.21
N VAL A 446 7.43 9.78 -15.81
CA VAL A 446 6.40 10.76 -15.53
C VAL A 446 5.65 11.09 -16.81
N TYR A 447 4.33 11.01 -16.73
CA TYR A 447 3.41 11.26 -17.83
C TYR A 447 2.45 12.39 -17.46
N GLN A 448 2.02 13.16 -18.44
CA GLN A 448 0.90 14.07 -18.30
C GLN A 448 -0.37 13.45 -18.89
N PHE A 449 -1.51 13.77 -18.27
CA PHE A 449 -2.80 13.38 -18.84
C PHE A 449 -3.00 14.12 -20.15
N SER A 450 -3.32 13.37 -21.20
CA SER A 450 -3.65 13.96 -22.49
C SER A 450 -4.90 14.80 -22.31
N SER A 451 -4.78 16.09 -22.57
CA SER A 451 -5.92 16.97 -22.78
C SER A 451 -6.62 16.47 -24.03
N ASN A 452 -7.66 15.66 -23.86
CA ASN A 452 -8.43 15.23 -25.04
C ASN A 452 -9.01 16.49 -25.71
N ARG A 453 -8.79 16.55 -27.03
CA ARG A 453 -9.44 17.45 -27.99
C ARG A 453 -10.95 17.37 -27.94
#